data_AF-A0A970B3T9-F1
#
_entry.id   AF-A0A970B3T9-F1
#
_cell.length_a   1.000
_cell.length_b   1.000
_cell.length_c   1.000
_cell.angle_alpha   90.00
_cell.angle_beta   90.00
_cell.angle_gamma   90.00
#
_symmetry.space_group_name_H-M   'P 1'
#
loop_
_entity.id
_entity.type
_entity.pdbx_description
1 polymer ?
#
loop_
_entity_poly.entity_id
_entity_poly.type
_entity_poly.pdbx_seq_one_letter_code
_entity_poly.pdbx_strand_id
1 'polypeptide(L)' 'MASHNFERLKAYILPLSVADRFDAARLEWDLIGVEISDEFDNCPCGQDIKEHCYIRNRVNGNETYVGNVCINRFMEISTG' A
#
# COMPACT_ATOMS: atom_id res chain seq x y z
N MET A 1 17.34 -12.95 -1.32
CA MET A 1 15.88 -13.18 -1.47
C MET A 1 15.19 -11.98 -0.85
N ALA A 2 14.71 -11.05 -1.67
CA ALA A 2 14.06 -9.85 -1.17
C ALA A 2 12.60 -10.22 -0.89
N SER A 3 12.35 -10.74 0.32
CA SER A 3 11.03 -11.21 0.72
C SER A 3 10.13 -10.01 0.97
N HIS A 4 8.95 -9.99 0.34
CA HIS A 4 7.92 -8.98 0.59
C HIS A 4 7.65 -8.86 2.09
N ASN A 5 8.03 -7.73 2.69
CA ASN A 5 7.93 -7.55 4.13
C ASN A 5 6.60 -6.86 4.49
N PHE A 6 5.58 -7.69 4.73
CA PHE A 6 4.25 -7.22 5.12
C PHE A 6 4.27 -6.45 6.44
N GLU A 7 5.14 -6.82 7.39
CA GLU A 7 5.26 -6.11 8.65
C GLU A 7 5.77 -4.69 8.45
N ARG A 8 6.73 -4.47 7.53
CA ARG A 8 7.19 -3.12 7.18
C ARG A 8 6.09 -2.29 6.52
N LEU A 9 5.34 -2.88 5.58
CA LEU A 9 4.20 -2.21 4.96
C LEU A 9 3.16 -1.82 6.01
N LYS A 10 2.79 -2.75 6.90
CA LYS A 10 1.85 -2.50 8.00
C LYS A 10 2.37 -1.41 8.93
N ALA A 11 3.63 -1.47 9.35
CA ALA A 11 4.24 -0.46 10.22
C ALA A 11 4.32 0.92 9.55
N TYR A 12 4.34 1.00 8.22
CA TYR A 12 4.28 2.24 7.46
C TYR A 12 2.85 2.77 7.32
N ILE A 13 1.87 1.92 7.00
CA ILE A 13 0.48 2.33 6.79
C ILE A 13 -0.27 2.63 8.10
N LEU A 14 -0.01 1.87 9.16
CA LEU A 14 -0.71 2.04 10.44
C LEU A 14 -0.62 3.47 11.00
N PRO A 15 0.56 4.12 11.09
CA PRO A 15 0.65 5.50 11.56
C PRO A 15 0.06 6.54 10.59
N LEU A 16 -0.11 6.19 9.31
CA LEU A 16 -0.79 7.04 8.33
C LEU A 16 -2.31 6.87 8.35
N SER A 17 -2.81 5.87 9.07
CA SER A 17 -4.24 5.57 9.18
C SER A 17 -4.83 6.20 10.44
N VAL A 18 -6.16 6.29 10.51
CA VAL A 18 -6.86 6.73 11.73
C VAL A 18 -7.01 5.56 12.69
N ALA A 19 -7.29 4.36 12.17
CA ALA A 19 -7.35 3.15 12.97
C ALA A 19 -6.00 2.72 13.53
N ASP A 20 -6.05 2.23 14.77
CA ASP A 20 -4.98 1.57 15.52
C ASP A 20 -4.78 0.09 15.12
N ARG A 21 -5.74 -0.47 14.37
CA ARG A 21 -5.74 -1.86 13.91
C ARG A 21 -5.64 -1.94 12.39
N PHE A 22 -4.78 -2.81 11.90
CA PHE A 22 -4.58 -2.99 10.45
C PHE A 22 -5.86 -3.37 9.69
N ASP A 23 -6.69 -4.25 10.26
CA ASP A 23 -7.95 -4.72 9.63
C ASP A 23 -8.95 -3.57 9.42
N ALA A 24 -8.94 -2.59 10.33
CA ALA A 24 -9.76 -1.39 10.20
C ALA A 24 -9.08 -0.36 9.30
N ALA A 25 -7.77 -0.14 9.49
CA ALA A 25 -6.96 0.78 8.71
C ALA A 25 -7.12 0.48 7.21
N ARG A 26 -6.99 -0.78 6.77
CA ARG A 26 -7.13 -1.14 5.35
C ARG A 26 -8.47 -0.78 4.72
N LEU A 27 -9.54 -0.68 5.50
CA LEU A 27 -10.88 -0.27 5.04
C LEU A 27 -11.02 1.26 4.89
N GLU A 28 -10.03 2.02 5.37
CA GLU A 28 -9.97 3.47 5.23
C GLU A 28 -9.30 3.90 3.93
N TRP A 29 -8.51 3.03 3.30
CA TRP A 29 -7.74 3.36 2.11
C TRP A 29 -8.46 2.90 0.84
N ASP A 30 -8.51 3.80 -0.14
CA ASP A 30 -9.02 3.55 -1.47
C ASP A 30 -7.91 3.72 -2.51
N LEU A 31 -7.88 2.87 -3.54
CA LEU A 31 -7.00 3.04 -4.69
C LEU A 31 -7.51 4.19 -5.55
N ILE A 32 -6.74 5.27 -5.66
CA ILE A 32 -7.11 6.47 -6.40
C ILE A 32 -6.43 6.55 -7.78
N GLY A 33 -5.37 5.79 -8.00
CA GLY A 33 -4.67 5.78 -9.27
C GLY A 33 -3.57 4.72 -9.33
N VAL A 34 -3.20 4.34 -10.55
CA VAL A 34 -2.06 3.47 -10.81
C VAL A 34 -1.21 4.11 -11.89
N GLU A 35 0.07 4.27 -11.61
CA GLU A 35 1.05 4.84 -12.52
C GLU A 35 2.20 3.86 -12.69
N ILE A 36 2.76 3.79 -13.90
CA ILE A 36 3.92 2.95 -14.18
C ILE A 36 5.08 3.89 -14.50
N SER A 37 6.10 3.86 -13.65
CA SER A 37 7.35 4.57 -13.85
C SER A 37 8.29 3.77 -14.76
N ASP A 38 9.03 4.47 -15.62
CA ASP A 38 10.11 3.89 -16.40
C ASP A 38 11.27 3.42 -15.50
N GLU A 39 11.49 4.15 -14.40
CA GLU A 39 12.51 3.89 -13.38
C GLU A 39 12.00 2.95 -12.28
N PHE A 40 12.92 2.21 -11.67
CA PHE A 40 12.60 1.40 -10.50
C PHE A 40 12.54 2.29 -9.26
N ASP A 41 11.41 2.27 -8.58
CA ASP A 41 11.20 2.93 -7.30
C ASP A 41 11.10 1.89 -6.18
N ASN A 42 11.03 2.33 -4.93
CA ASN A 42 11.04 1.45 -3.76
C ASN A 42 9.69 1.47 -3.05
N CYS A 43 9.00 0.33 -3.08
CA CYS A 43 7.80 0.11 -2.29
C CYS A 43 8.14 0.20 -0.79
N PRO A 44 7.25 0.74 0.07
CA PRO A 44 7.45 0.78 1.53
C PRO A 44 7.76 -0.59 2.17
N CYS A 45 7.41 -1.69 1.52
CA CYS A 45 7.78 -3.04 1.97
C CYS A 45 9.28 -3.38 1.74
N GLY A 46 10.02 -2.54 1.00
CA GLY A 46 11.42 -2.73 0.61
C GLY A 46 11.61 -3.54 -0.67
N GLN A 47 10.70 -3.40 -1.64
CA GLN A 47 10.81 -4.04 -2.96
C GLN A 47 10.90 -3.01 -4.05
N ASP A 48 11.75 -3.26 -5.04
CA ASP A 48 11.79 -2.45 -6.25
C ASP A 48 10.53 -2.69 -7.09
N ILE A 49 9.84 -1.61 -7.42
CA ILE A 49 8.58 -1.59 -8.16
C ILE A 49 8.67 -0.56 -9.27
N LYS A 50 8.04 -0.85 -10.40
CA LYS A 50 7.78 0.14 -11.45
C LYS A 50 6.36 0.68 -11.39
N GLU A 51 5.44 -0.10 -10.82
CA GLU A 51 4.04 0.26 -10.72
C GLU A 51 3.75 0.88 -9.35
N HIS A 52 3.36 2.14 -9.37
CA HIS A 52 2.89 2.92 -8.22
C HIS A 52 1.38 2.89 -8.17
N CYS A 53 0.85 2.08 -7.26
CA CYS A 53 -0.56 2.11 -6.89
C CYS A 53 -0.75 3.18 -5.81
N TYR A 54 -1.28 4.33 -6.20
CA TYR A 54 -1.58 5.44 -5.29
C TYR A 54 -2.87 5.15 -4.51
N ILE A 55 -2.74 5.12 -3.20
CA ILE A 55 -3.84 4.94 -2.26
C ILE A 55 -4.05 6.20 -1.43
N ARG A 56 -5.31 6.48 -1.15
CA ARG A 56 -5.72 7.58 -0.30
C ARG A 56 -6.57 7.08 0.84
N ASN A 57 -6.25 7.50 2.05
CA ASN A 57 -7.10 7.31 3.20
C ASN A 57 -8.26 8.30 3.12
N ARG A 58 -9.48 7.78 2.97
CA ARG A 58 -10.71 8.59 2.86
C ARG A 58 -11.12 9.27 4.16
N VAL A 59 -10.60 8.81 5.30
CA VAL A 59 -10.97 9.28 6.63
C VAL A 59 -10.15 10.51 7.02
N ASN A 60 -8.82 10.46 6.88
CA ASN A 60 -7.93 11.58 7.21
C ASN A 60 -7.37 12.33 5.98
N GLY A 61 -7.54 11.79 4.77
CA GLY A 61 -7.05 12.40 3.53
C GLY A 61 -5.57 12.13 3.22
N ASN A 62 -4.87 11.30 4.01
CA ASN A 62 -3.47 10.95 3.76
C ASN A 62 -3.33 10.16 2.45
N GLU A 63 -2.26 10.42 1.71
CA GLU A 63 -1.97 9.78 0.43
C GLU A 63 -0.60 9.12 0.48
N THR A 64 -0.48 7.95 -0.14
CA THR A 64 0.79 7.25 -0.31
C THR A 64 0.72 6.31 -1.50
N TYR A 65 1.84 5.76 -1.93
CA TYR A 65 1.89 4.74 -2.98
C TYR A 65 2.48 3.43 -2.47
N VAL A 66 2.07 2.34 -3.10
CA VAL A 66 2.57 0.98 -2.88
C VAL A 66 2.65 0.23 -4.21
N GLY A 67 3.40 -0.88 -4.26
CA GLY A 67 3.46 -1.72 -5.45
C GLY A 67 2.24 -2.63 -5.63
N ASN A 68 2.02 -3.14 -6.85
CA ASN A 68 0.91 -4.04 -7.19
C ASN A 68 0.75 -5.20 -6.20
N VAL A 69 1.86 -5.84 -5.82
CA VAL A 69 1.83 -7.02 -4.95
C VAL A 69 1.36 -6.62 -3.54
N CYS A 70 1.77 -5.44 -3.10
CA CYS A 70 1.40 -4.91 -1.80
C CYS A 70 -0.05 -4.47 -1.79
N ILE A 71 -0.53 -3.77 -2.83
CA ILE A 71 -1.95 -3.36 -2.88
C ILE A 71 -2.90 -4.55 -2.94
N ASN A 72 -2.56 -5.59 -3.72
CA ASN A 72 -3.39 -6.80 -3.81
C ASN A 72 -3.50 -7.51 -2.44
N ARG A 73 -2.38 -7.62 -1.72
CA ARG A 73 -2.37 -8.15 -0.34
C ARG A 73 -3.06 -7.24 0.66
N PHE A 74 -2.93 -5.92 0.49
CA PHE A 74 -3.45 -4.92 1.41
C PHE A 74 -4.97 -4.77 1.31
N MET A 75 -5.48 -4.71 0.08
CA MET A 75 -6.90 -4.59 -0.20
C MET A 75 -7.61 -5.95 -0.09
N GLU A 76 -6.89 -7.07 0.04
CA GLU A 76 -7.44 -8.42 -0.09
C GLU A 76 -8.40 -8.49 -1.28
N ILE A 77 -7.99 -7.91 -2.42
CA ILE A 77 -8.71 -8.08 -3.69
C ILE A 77 -8.54 -9.55 -4.01
N SER A 78 -9.47 -10.33 -3.48
CA SER A 78 -9.68 -11.72 -3.80
C SER A 78 -10.24 -11.65 -5.21
N THR A 79 -9.36 -11.62 -6.20
CA THR A 79 -9.78 -11.92 -7.57
C THR A 79 -10.19 -13.39 -7.56
N GLY A 80 -11.48 -13.63 -7.29
CA GLY A 80 -12.16 -14.91 -7.37
C GLY A 80 -13.24 -14.83 -8.43
#